data_AF-A0A357IXY7-F1
#
_entry.id   AF-A0A357IXY7-F1
#
_cell.length_a   1.000
_cell.length_b   1.000
_cell.length_c   1.000
_cell.angle_alpha   90.00
_cell.angle_beta   90.00
_cell.angle_gamma   90.00
#
_symmetry.space_group_name_H-M   'P 1'
#
loop_
_entity.id
_entity.type
_entity.pdbx_description
1 polymer ?
#
loop_
_entity_poly.entity_id
_entity_poly.type
_entity_poly.pdbx_seq_one_letter_code
_entity_poly.pdbx_strand_id
1 'polypeptide(L)'
;MQAKRRISIKRFRFSLESLLRIRTHEEKMAMADLARVLEKVNVSEEKKKKAQENYRSEVEHFSREQKESFRLELFQMYDRYLERLEAEQVQANEELEAMRPALEAEQQKVMEARRKKRALELLKDRRKEQYDLEVRRQEKKELEEINAKAFQASLFGQVSSERRSFEDQDQSEDTGQDLRARREEELKEYYRQMGMPVDDQDPLAGNEDRG
;
A
#
# COMPACT_ATOMS: atom_id res chain seq x y z
N MET A 1 -7.48 -18.62 36.20
CA MET A 1 -7.88 -18.35 34.79
C MET A 1 -7.39 -16.94 34.41
N GLN A 2 -6.30 -16.82 33.66
CA GLN A 2 -5.82 -15.51 33.19
C GLN A 2 -6.44 -15.19 31.82
N ALA A 3 -7.22 -14.12 31.77
CA ALA A 3 -7.81 -13.61 30.55
C ALA A 3 -6.71 -13.09 29.61
N LYS A 4 -6.49 -13.78 28.49
CA LYS A 4 -5.71 -13.28 27.34
C LYS A 4 -6.36 -11.96 26.87
N ARG A 5 -5.79 -10.82 27.25
CA ARG A 5 -6.13 -9.53 26.62
C ARG A 5 -5.61 -9.57 25.18
N ARG A 6 -6.51 -9.85 24.24
CA ARG A 6 -6.26 -9.54 22.82
C ARG A 6 -6.20 -8.03 22.68
N ILE A 7 -5.03 -7.49 22.37
CA ILE A 7 -4.88 -6.08 22.00
C ILE A 7 -5.55 -5.94 20.64
N SER A 8 -6.66 -5.20 20.56
CA SER A 8 -7.31 -4.92 19.28
C SER A 8 -6.77 -3.62 18.72
N ILE A 9 -6.06 -3.68 17.59
CA ILE A 9 -5.64 -2.48 16.85
C ILE A 9 -6.89 -1.75 16.36
N LYS A 10 -7.11 -0.53 16.83
CA LYS A 10 -8.25 0.30 16.42
C LYS A 10 -8.05 0.73 14.97
N ARG A 11 -9.06 0.55 14.11
CA ARG A 11 -9.03 0.98 12.70
C ARG A 11 -8.76 2.49 12.55
N PHE A 12 -8.03 2.86 11.51
CA PHE A 12 -7.78 4.27 11.17
C PHE A 12 -9.09 5.05 11.00
N ARG A 13 -9.15 6.25 11.60
CA ARG A 13 -10.24 7.21 11.41
C ARG A 13 -9.63 8.59 11.19
N PHE A 14 -9.95 9.21 10.07
CA PHE A 14 -9.53 10.56 9.78
C PHE A 14 -10.47 11.56 10.48
N SER A 15 -9.92 12.44 11.31
CA SER A 15 -10.71 13.40 12.11
C SER A 15 -11.46 14.41 11.25
N LEU A 16 -10.94 14.75 10.08
CA LEU A 16 -11.54 15.71 9.15
C LEU A 16 -12.32 15.06 8.01
N GLU A 17 -12.77 13.81 8.18
CA GLU A 17 -13.54 13.09 7.15
C GLU A 17 -14.83 13.84 6.76
N SER A 18 -15.55 14.39 7.75
CA SER A 18 -16.76 15.18 7.49
C SER A 18 -16.47 16.44 6.68
N LEU A 19 -15.37 17.14 6.96
CA LEU A 19 -14.95 18.31 6.20
C LEU A 19 -14.55 17.92 4.77
N LEU A 20 -13.84 16.80 4.59
CA LEU A 20 -13.48 16.28 3.27
C LEU A 20 -14.73 15.97 2.43
N ARG A 21 -15.77 15.39 3.04
CA ARG A 21 -17.07 15.17 2.36
C ARG A 21 -17.72 16.47 1.92
N ILE A 22 -17.74 17.49 2.78
CA ILE A 22 -18.26 18.81 2.44
C ILE A 22 -17.48 19.40 1.25
N ARG A 23 -16.15 19.39 1.29
CA ARG A 23 -15.31 19.89 0.18
C ARG A 23 -15.51 19.11 -1.12
N THR A 24 -15.75 17.81 -1.03
CA THR A 24 -16.08 16.97 -2.19
C THR A 24 -17.43 17.34 -2.78
N HIS A 25 -18.41 17.68 -1.94
CA HIS A 25 -19.70 18.15 -2.41
C HIS A 25 -19.59 19.56 -3.02
N GLU A 26 -18.85 20.48 -2.41
CA GLU A 26 -18.58 21.81 -2.96
C GLU A 26 -17.93 21.74 -4.35
N GLU A 27 -16.96 20.85 -4.56
CA GLU A 27 -16.36 20.62 -5.89
C GLU A 27 -17.42 20.18 -6.90
N LYS A 28 -18.28 19.22 -6.53
CA LYS A 28 -19.35 18.72 -7.41
C LYS A 28 -20.34 19.83 -7.77
N MET A 29 -20.70 20.68 -6.81
CA MET A 29 -21.60 21.81 -7.05
C MET A 29 -20.95 22.82 -8.01
N ALA A 30 -19.70 23.21 -7.77
CA ALA A 30 -18.97 24.10 -8.66
C ALA A 30 -18.83 23.53 -10.08
N MET A 31 -18.60 22.22 -10.21
CA MET A 31 -18.56 21.56 -11.53
C MET A 31 -19.93 21.57 -12.22
N ALA A 32 -21.02 21.40 -11.48
CA ALA A 32 -22.38 21.48 -12.02
C ALA A 32 -22.70 22.90 -12.49
N ASP A 33 -22.29 23.92 -11.74
CA ASP A 33 -22.48 25.32 -12.11
C ASP A 33 -21.69 25.67 -13.38
N LEU A 34 -20.42 25.24 -13.46
CA LEU A 34 -19.61 25.36 -14.67
C LEU A 34 -20.27 24.68 -15.88
N ALA A 35 -20.84 23.48 -15.69
CA ALA A 35 -21.51 22.76 -16.77
C ALA A 35 -22.71 23.54 -17.33
N ARG A 36 -23.50 24.22 -16.48
CA ARG A 36 -24.61 25.06 -16.94
C ARG A 36 -24.15 26.27 -17.75
N VAL A 37 -23.02 26.86 -17.41
CA VAL A 37 -22.44 27.97 -18.20
C VAL A 37 -21.91 27.45 -19.53
N LEU A 38 -21.21 26.31 -19.53
CA LEU A 38 -20.73 25.67 -20.76
C LEU A 38 -21.87 25.28 -21.70
N GLU A 39 -22.99 24.81 -21.18
CA GLU A 39 -24.18 24.52 -22.00
C GLU A 39 -24.66 25.76 -22.75
N LYS A 40 -24.73 26.92 -22.10
CA LYS A 40 -25.10 28.19 -22.74
C LYS A 40 -24.07 28.61 -23.80
N VAL A 41 -22.78 28.48 -23.49
CA VAL A 41 -21.69 28.76 -24.43
C VAL A 41 -21.83 27.88 -25.67
N ASN A 42 -22.01 26.57 -25.49
CA ASN A 42 -22.17 25.62 -26.59
C ASN A 42 -23.38 25.97 -27.47
N VAL A 43 -24.50 26.37 -26.88
CA VAL A 43 -25.69 26.81 -27.64
C VAL A 43 -25.37 28.04 -28.49
N SER A 44 -24.69 29.04 -27.94
CA SER A 44 -24.31 30.25 -28.71
C SER A 44 -23.25 29.95 -29.77
N GLU A 45 -22.30 29.04 -29.51
CA GLU A 45 -21.34 28.55 -30.51
C GLU A 45 -22.04 27.81 -31.66
N GLU A 46 -23.02 26.96 -31.35
CA GLU A 46 -23.79 26.23 -32.35
C GLU A 46 -24.62 27.17 -33.22
N LYS A 47 -25.24 28.20 -32.63
CA LYS A 47 -25.94 29.26 -33.39
C LYS A 47 -24.98 29.97 -34.35
N LYS A 48 -23.82 30.40 -33.86
CA LYS A 48 -22.79 31.05 -34.68
C LYS A 48 -22.35 30.16 -35.84
N LYS A 49 -22.09 28.88 -35.57
CA LYS A 49 -21.69 27.90 -36.57
C LYS A 49 -22.77 27.69 -37.62
N LYS A 50 -24.03 27.52 -37.22
CA LYS A 50 -25.17 27.39 -38.12
C LYS A 50 -25.37 28.62 -39.00
N ALA A 51 -25.28 29.82 -38.44
CA ALA A 51 -25.36 31.06 -39.22
C ALA A 51 -24.25 31.14 -40.27
N GLN A 52 -23.02 30.76 -39.90
CA GLN A 52 -21.89 30.73 -40.82
C GLN A 52 -22.01 29.66 -41.91
N GLU A 53 -22.52 28.47 -41.58
CA GLU A 53 -22.79 27.41 -42.56
C GLU A 53 -23.87 27.84 -43.54
N ASN A 54 -24.98 28.41 -43.04
CA ASN A 54 -26.05 28.96 -43.87
C ASN A 54 -25.54 30.08 -44.79
N TYR A 55 -24.74 31.00 -44.25
CA TYR A 55 -24.15 32.08 -45.05
C TYR A 55 -23.35 31.52 -46.23
N ARG A 56 -22.48 30.53 -45.97
CA ARG A 56 -21.68 29.89 -47.02
C ARG A 56 -22.54 29.17 -48.06
N SER A 57 -23.51 28.38 -47.61
CA SER A 57 -24.38 27.63 -48.53
C SER A 57 -25.21 28.55 -49.43
N GLU A 58 -25.65 29.68 -48.88
CA GLU A 58 -26.49 30.65 -49.59
C GLU A 58 -25.68 31.48 -50.58
N VAL A 59 -24.45 31.87 -50.23
CA VAL A 59 -23.52 32.49 -51.18
C VAL A 59 -23.21 31.54 -52.34
N GLU A 60 -22.99 30.25 -52.08
CA GLU A 60 -22.76 29.25 -53.13
C GLU A 60 -24.01 29.00 -53.99
N HIS A 61 -25.20 28.97 -53.38
CA HIS A 61 -26.47 28.84 -54.08
C HIS A 61 -26.70 30.03 -55.01
N PHE A 62 -26.57 31.25 -54.48
CA PHE A 62 -26.74 32.48 -55.24
C PHE A 62 -25.73 32.59 -56.39
N SER A 63 -24.45 32.24 -56.16
CA SER A 63 -23.42 32.25 -57.20
C SER A 63 -23.72 31.29 -58.35
N ARG A 64 -24.43 30.18 -58.09
CA ARG A 64 -24.90 29.27 -59.13
C ARG A 64 -26.10 29.83 -59.88
N GLU A 65 -27.14 30.29 -59.18
CA GLU A 65 -28.34 30.85 -59.80
C GLU A 65 -28.05 32.09 -60.67
N GLN A 66 -27.12 32.94 -60.24
CA GLN A 66 -26.73 34.14 -60.99
C GLN A 66 -26.13 33.82 -62.37
N LYS A 67 -25.47 32.66 -62.53
CA LYS A 67 -24.92 32.22 -63.82
C LYS A 67 -25.99 31.78 -64.81
N GLU A 68 -27.17 31.37 -64.32
CA GLU A 68 -28.27 30.86 -65.13
C GLU A 68 -29.27 31.96 -65.50
N SER A 69 -29.64 32.84 -64.56
CA SER A 69 -30.46 34.02 -64.87
C SER A 69 -30.30 35.14 -63.84
N PHE A 70 -30.06 36.37 -64.29
CA PHE A 70 -29.95 37.52 -63.40
C PHE A 70 -31.32 38.18 -63.19
N ARG A 71 -31.78 38.23 -61.93
CA ARG A 71 -33.00 38.95 -61.52
C ARG A 71 -32.68 39.92 -60.38
N LEU A 72 -32.95 41.21 -60.57
CA LEU A 72 -32.62 42.26 -59.60
C LEU A 72 -33.36 42.11 -58.26
N GLU A 73 -34.63 41.70 -58.30
CA GLU A 73 -35.46 41.47 -57.10
C GLU A 73 -34.89 40.34 -56.24
N LEU A 74 -34.39 39.29 -56.88
CA LEU A 74 -33.75 38.15 -56.23
C LEU A 74 -32.47 38.59 -55.52
N PHE A 75 -31.65 39.43 -56.19
CA PHE A 75 -30.43 40.00 -55.60
C PHE A 75 -30.71 40.79 -54.31
N GLN A 76 -31.71 41.68 -54.31
CA GLN A 76 -32.06 42.47 -53.11
C GLN A 76 -32.56 41.59 -51.95
N MET A 77 -33.26 40.50 -52.26
CA MET A 77 -33.72 39.55 -51.24
C MET A 77 -32.54 38.79 -50.63
N TYR A 78 -31.59 38.34 -51.45
CA TYR A 78 -30.38 37.65 -50.99
C TYR A 78 -29.50 38.56 -50.15
N ASP A 79 -29.27 39.80 -50.60
CA ASP A 79 -28.42 40.76 -49.87
C ASP A 79 -28.95 41.01 -48.45
N ARG A 80 -30.25 41.28 -48.31
CA ARG A 80 -30.91 41.42 -47.00
C ARG A 80 -30.82 40.16 -46.14
N TYR A 81 -30.86 38.99 -46.76
CA TYR A 81 -30.76 37.73 -46.04
C TYR A 81 -29.33 37.47 -45.54
N LEU A 82 -28.33 37.78 -46.35
CA LEU A 82 -26.92 37.71 -45.96
C LEU A 82 -26.61 38.71 -44.84
N GLU A 83 -27.09 39.96 -44.94
CA GLU A 83 -26.99 40.94 -43.86
C GLU A 83 -27.60 40.43 -42.54
N ARG A 84 -28.75 39.75 -42.63
CA ARG A 84 -29.38 39.13 -41.44
C ARG A 84 -28.49 38.03 -40.84
N LEU A 85 -27.93 37.15 -41.67
CA LEU A 85 -27.04 36.08 -41.20
C LEU A 85 -25.75 36.63 -40.59
N GLU A 86 -25.19 37.69 -41.15
CA GLU A 86 -24.05 38.40 -40.57
C GLU A 86 -24.41 39.03 -39.22
N ALA A 87 -25.55 39.70 -39.12
CA ALA A 87 -26.04 40.26 -37.87
C ALA A 87 -26.26 39.17 -36.80
N GLU A 88 -26.85 38.02 -37.17
CA GLU A 88 -27.00 36.86 -36.29
C GLU A 88 -25.64 36.33 -35.81
N GLN A 89 -24.63 36.30 -36.69
CA GLN A 89 -23.27 35.88 -36.34
C GLN A 89 -22.60 36.87 -35.38
N VAL A 90 -22.74 38.17 -35.60
CA VAL A 90 -22.21 39.23 -34.74
C VAL A 90 -22.86 39.13 -33.36
N GLN A 91 -24.19 39.04 -33.30
CA GLN A 91 -24.92 38.92 -32.04
C GLN A 91 -24.51 37.66 -31.26
N ALA A 92 -24.41 36.51 -31.93
CA ALA A 92 -23.95 35.27 -31.28
C ALA A 92 -22.51 35.40 -30.74
N ASN A 93 -21.66 36.16 -31.43
CA ASN A 93 -20.29 36.41 -30.97
C ASN A 93 -20.26 37.36 -29.76
N GLU A 94 -21.09 38.40 -29.75
CA GLU A 94 -21.24 39.30 -28.60
C GLU A 94 -21.79 38.55 -27.37
N GLU A 95 -22.75 37.66 -27.56
CA GLU A 95 -23.26 36.78 -26.50
C GLU A 95 -22.15 35.89 -25.91
N LEU A 96 -21.29 35.32 -26.76
CA LEU A 96 -20.15 34.50 -26.32
C LEU A 96 -19.13 35.32 -25.53
N GLU A 97 -18.77 36.52 -26.02
CA GLU A 97 -17.86 37.42 -25.31
C GLU A 97 -18.44 37.87 -23.96
N ALA A 98 -19.75 38.14 -23.90
CA ALA A 98 -20.43 38.48 -22.65
C ALA A 98 -20.46 37.31 -21.65
N MET A 99 -20.44 36.06 -22.13
CA MET A 99 -20.40 34.86 -21.28
C MET A 99 -18.99 34.50 -20.78
N ARG A 100 -17.92 34.97 -21.44
CA ARG A 100 -16.53 34.70 -21.02
C ARG A 100 -16.23 35.01 -19.55
N PRO A 101 -16.55 36.20 -19.00
CA PRO A 101 -16.23 36.49 -17.60
C PRO A 101 -16.98 35.55 -16.63
N ALA A 102 -18.21 35.15 -16.96
CA ALA A 102 -18.96 34.18 -16.16
C ALA A 102 -18.33 32.79 -16.22
N LEU A 103 -17.86 32.36 -17.41
CA LEU A 103 -17.16 31.10 -17.59
C LEU A 103 -15.85 31.06 -16.80
N GLU A 104 -15.03 32.12 -16.89
CA GLU A 104 -13.77 32.23 -16.15
C GLU A 104 -14.00 32.20 -14.63
N ALA A 105 -15.03 32.89 -14.14
CA ALA A 105 -15.38 32.89 -12.74
C ALA A 105 -15.76 31.48 -12.24
N GLU A 106 -16.58 30.73 -12.99
CA GLU A 106 -16.94 29.36 -12.62
C GLU A 106 -15.74 28.39 -12.70
N GLN A 107 -14.86 28.57 -13.70
CA GLN A 107 -13.62 27.80 -13.78
C GLN A 107 -12.72 28.04 -12.56
N GLN A 108 -12.58 29.30 -12.13
CA GLN A 108 -11.82 29.64 -10.92
C GLN A 108 -12.43 29.01 -9.67
N LYS A 109 -13.75 29.03 -9.51
CA LYS A 109 -14.44 28.37 -8.38
C LYS A 109 -14.14 26.86 -8.34
N VAL A 110 -14.17 26.18 -9.49
CA VAL A 110 -13.82 24.75 -9.58
C VAL A 110 -12.37 24.52 -9.19
N MET A 111 -11.43 25.34 -9.67
CA MET A 111 -10.01 25.24 -9.32
C MET A 111 -9.79 25.42 -7.82
N GLU A 112 -10.44 26.41 -7.21
CA GLU A 112 -10.36 26.62 -5.77
C GLU A 112 -10.94 25.47 -4.96
N ALA A 113 -12.12 24.96 -5.34
CA ALA A 113 -12.76 23.83 -4.68
C ALA A 113 -11.86 22.58 -4.74
N ARG A 114 -11.28 22.31 -5.91
CA ARG A 114 -10.27 21.24 -6.10
C ARG A 114 -9.06 21.42 -5.22
N ARG A 115 -8.50 22.63 -5.15
CA ARG A 115 -7.34 22.94 -4.31
C ARG A 115 -7.64 22.70 -2.83
N LYS A 116 -8.79 23.18 -2.35
CA LYS A 116 -9.25 23.03 -0.96
C LYS A 116 -9.47 21.56 -0.60
N LYS A 117 -10.08 20.77 -1.49
CA LYS A 117 -10.24 19.32 -1.34
C LYS A 117 -8.88 18.60 -1.32
N ARG A 118 -8.01 18.91 -2.28
CA ARG A 118 -6.71 18.24 -2.43
C ARG A 118 -5.81 18.42 -1.21
N ALA A 119 -5.85 19.59 -0.58
CA ALA A 119 -5.13 19.83 0.67
C ALA A 119 -5.55 18.88 1.80
N LEU A 120 -6.85 18.58 1.91
CA LEU A 120 -7.38 17.65 2.92
C LEU A 120 -7.07 16.19 2.59
N GLU A 121 -7.12 15.82 1.31
CA GLU A 121 -6.70 14.47 0.87
C GLU A 121 -5.23 14.23 1.23
N LEU A 122 -4.35 15.18 0.91
CA LEU A 122 -2.92 15.06 1.23
C LEU A 122 -2.69 14.94 2.75
N LEU A 123 -3.47 15.67 3.56
CA LEU A 123 -3.41 15.56 5.01
C LEU A 123 -3.90 14.19 5.50
N LYS A 124 -4.96 13.65 4.89
CA LYS A 124 -5.48 12.31 5.18
C LYS A 124 -4.45 11.23 4.86
N ASP A 125 -3.81 11.32 3.70
CA ASP A 125 -2.79 10.38 3.25
C ASP A 125 -1.60 10.37 4.21
N ARG A 126 -1.06 11.54 4.57
CA ARG A 126 0.02 11.65 5.57
C ARG A 126 -0.37 11.08 6.94
N ARG A 127 -1.60 11.33 7.41
CA ARG A 127 -2.08 10.77 8.68
C ARG A 127 -2.25 9.27 8.62
N LYS A 128 -2.65 8.73 7.46
CA LYS A 128 -2.76 7.30 7.24
C LYS A 128 -1.38 6.64 7.24
N GLU A 129 -0.40 7.22 6.55
CA GLU A 129 0.99 6.74 6.57
C GLU A 129 1.57 6.69 7.99
N GLN A 130 1.33 7.73 8.80
CA GLN A 130 1.74 7.74 10.21
C GLN A 130 1.09 6.62 11.02
N TYR A 131 -0.22 6.43 10.86
CA TYR A 131 -0.95 5.36 11.51
C TYR A 131 -0.43 3.97 11.08
N ASP A 132 -0.20 3.76 9.78
CA ASP A 132 0.30 2.49 9.25
C ASP A 132 1.72 2.19 9.79
N LEU A 133 2.56 3.21 9.95
CA LEU A 133 3.87 3.09 10.58
C LEU A 133 3.77 2.70 12.06
N GLU A 134 2.85 3.33 12.80
CA GLU A 134 2.60 3.00 14.21
C GLU A 134 2.09 1.56 14.39
N VAL A 135 1.17 1.13 13.54
CA VAL A 135 0.65 -0.24 13.50
C VAL A 135 1.80 -1.24 13.25
N ARG A 136 2.62 -1.02 12.22
CA ARG A 136 3.79 -1.89 11.95
C ARG A 136 4.77 -1.95 13.12
N ARG A 137 4.97 -0.82 13.82
CA ARG A 137 5.83 -0.77 15.02
C ARG A 137 5.24 -1.57 16.17
N GLN A 138 3.92 -1.52 16.37
CA GLN A 138 3.24 -2.32 17.40
C GLN A 138 3.29 -3.81 17.05
N GLU A 139 2.98 -4.18 15.81
CA GLU A 139 3.06 -5.56 15.33
C GLU A 139 4.48 -6.13 15.48
N LYS A 140 5.51 -5.34 15.15
CA LYS A 140 6.91 -5.77 15.33
C LYS A 140 7.23 -6.04 16.80
N LYS A 141 6.81 -5.16 17.71
CA LYS A 141 7.00 -5.36 19.16
C LYS A 141 6.28 -6.61 19.65
N GLU A 142 5.05 -6.84 19.20
CA GLU A 142 4.30 -8.05 19.55
C GLU A 142 5.00 -9.32 19.06
N LEU A 143 5.53 -9.32 17.84
CA LEU A 143 6.31 -10.44 17.30
C LEU A 143 7.61 -10.67 18.08
N GLU A 144 8.34 -9.60 18.43
CA GLU A 144 9.54 -9.68 19.27
C GLU A 144 9.22 -10.26 20.66
N GLU A 145 8.11 -9.85 21.29
CA GLU A 145 7.66 -10.40 22.58
C GLU A 145 7.27 -11.89 22.47
N ILE A 146 6.58 -12.28 21.40
CA ILE A 146 6.21 -13.69 21.16
C ILE A 146 7.47 -14.52 20.96
N ASN A 147 8.41 -14.05 20.15
CA ASN A 147 9.68 -14.74 19.90
C ASN A 147 10.52 -14.86 21.19
N ALA A 148 10.61 -13.80 22.01
CA ALA A 148 11.32 -13.84 23.28
C ALA A 148 10.69 -14.85 24.25
N LYS A 149 9.36 -14.90 24.35
CA LYS A 149 8.64 -15.89 25.17
C LYS A 149 8.83 -17.32 24.65
N ALA A 150 8.79 -17.52 23.33
CA ALA A 150 9.03 -18.81 22.71
C ALA A 150 10.47 -19.30 22.95
N PHE A 151 11.45 -18.40 22.80
CA PHE A 151 12.86 -18.70 23.08
C PHE A 151 13.11 -19.02 24.56
N GLN A 152 12.52 -18.25 25.48
CA GLN A 152 12.60 -18.57 26.91
C GLN A 152 11.99 -19.95 27.22
N ALA A 153 10.84 -20.27 26.61
CA ALA A 153 10.22 -21.58 26.77
C ALA A 153 11.10 -22.72 26.21
N SER A 154 11.76 -22.53 25.06
CA SER A 154 12.70 -23.53 24.53
C SER A 154 13.97 -23.68 25.37
N LEU A 155 14.50 -22.57 25.89
CA LEU A 155 15.68 -22.58 26.76
C LEU A 155 15.39 -23.31 28.08
N PHE A 156 14.24 -23.06 28.71
CA PHE A 156 13.81 -23.81 29.89
C PHE A 156 13.57 -25.30 29.58
N GLY A 157 13.07 -25.64 28.39
CA GLY A 157 12.95 -27.01 27.91
C GLY A 157 14.31 -27.73 27.82
N GLN A 158 15.34 -27.07 27.27
CA GLN A 158 16.69 -27.62 27.18
C GLN A 158 17.37 -27.77 28.57
N VAL A 159 17.20 -26.81 29.48
CA VAL A 159 17.75 -26.90 30.83
C VAL A 159 17.10 -28.04 31.63
N SER A 160 15.82 -28.32 31.41
CA SER A 160 15.14 -29.48 32.00
C SER A 160 15.54 -30.83 31.37
N SER A 161 15.98 -30.86 30.11
CA SER A 161 16.56 -32.08 29.53
C SER A 161 18.01 -32.31 29.96
N GLU A 162 18.81 -31.24 30.11
CA GLU A 162 20.20 -31.33 30.58
C GLU A 162 20.30 -31.72 32.07
N ARG A 163 19.37 -31.25 32.92
CA ARG A 163 19.28 -31.73 34.31
C ARG A 163 18.87 -33.19 34.42
N ARG A 164 17.99 -33.70 33.54
CA ARG A 164 17.64 -35.12 33.52
C ARG A 164 18.83 -36.00 33.10
N SER A 165 19.64 -35.58 32.13
CA SER A 165 20.87 -36.31 31.77
C SER A 165 21.95 -36.29 32.85
N PHE A 166 21.92 -35.34 33.79
CA PHE A 166 22.86 -35.28 34.91
C PHE A 166 22.37 -36.06 36.13
N GLU A 167 21.05 -36.12 36.39
CA GLU A 167 20.46 -36.93 37.46
C GLU A 167 20.36 -38.44 37.12
N ASP A 168 20.35 -38.81 35.83
CA ASP A 168 20.36 -40.22 35.40
C ASP A 168 21.78 -40.87 35.40
N GLN A 169 22.83 -40.12 35.74
CA GLN A 169 24.21 -40.66 35.85
C GLN A 169 24.62 -41.12 37.26
N ASP A 170 23.79 -40.89 38.28
CA ASP A 170 24.11 -41.20 39.69
C ASP A 170 23.42 -42.50 40.21
N GLN A 171 22.92 -43.36 39.32
CA GLN A 171 22.33 -44.67 39.70
C GLN A 171 22.91 -45.88 38.96
N SER A 172 24.21 -45.89 38.67
CA SER A 172 24.94 -47.15 38.48
C SER A 172 25.85 -47.39 39.67
N GLU A 173 25.34 -48.07 40.68
CA GLU A 173 26.15 -48.85 41.61
C GLU A 173 26.84 -49.95 40.79
N ASP A 174 28.01 -49.63 40.21
CA ASP A 174 28.89 -50.61 39.59
C ASP A 174 29.69 -51.30 40.70
N THR A 175 29.32 -52.54 40.98
CA THR A 175 30.01 -53.44 41.91
C THR A 175 31.46 -53.63 41.44
N GLY A 176 32.40 -52.88 42.03
CA GLY A 176 33.84 -52.90 41.74
C GLY A 176 34.58 -54.23 42.00
N GLN A 177 33.87 -55.35 42.09
CA GLN A 177 34.43 -56.71 42.12
C GLN A 177 34.66 -57.27 40.69
N ASP A 178 33.91 -56.83 39.68
CA ASP A 178 33.97 -57.41 38.33
C ASP A 178 35.13 -56.86 37.48
N LEU A 179 35.50 -55.59 37.72
CA LEU A 179 36.62 -54.93 37.01
C LEU A 179 37.99 -55.46 37.41
N ARG A 180 38.15 -55.98 38.64
CA ARG A 180 39.44 -56.54 39.10
C ARG A 180 39.70 -57.90 38.46
N ALA A 181 38.69 -58.78 38.43
CA ALA A 181 38.80 -60.10 37.82
C ALA A 181 39.13 -60.00 36.32
N ARG A 182 38.43 -59.12 35.61
CA ARG A 182 38.65 -58.90 34.18
C ARG A 182 40.04 -58.35 33.86
N ARG A 183 40.55 -57.47 34.72
CA ARG A 183 41.88 -56.86 34.57
C ARG A 183 43.01 -57.84 34.89
N GLU A 184 42.80 -58.77 35.82
CA GLU A 184 43.76 -59.86 36.09
C GLU A 184 43.85 -60.86 34.93
N GLU A 185 42.73 -61.19 34.29
CA GLU A 185 42.72 -62.06 33.11
C GLU A 185 43.44 -61.42 31.93
N GLU A 186 43.18 -60.15 31.64
CA GLU A 186 43.86 -59.39 30.58
C GLU A 186 45.38 -59.30 30.83
N LEU A 187 45.79 -59.12 32.09
CA LEU A 187 47.21 -59.10 32.46
C LEU A 187 47.87 -60.48 32.24
N LYS A 188 47.18 -61.56 32.62
CA LYS A 188 47.67 -62.94 32.44
C LYS A 188 47.79 -63.31 30.96
N GLU A 189 46.87 -62.87 30.11
CA GLU A 189 46.96 -63.07 28.66
C GLU A 189 48.13 -62.29 28.06
N TYR A 190 48.36 -61.05 28.50
CA TYR A 190 49.50 -60.24 28.06
C TYR A 190 50.85 -60.91 28.36
N TYR A 191 51.04 -61.42 29.58
CA TYR A 191 52.29 -62.10 29.94
C TYR A 191 52.48 -63.43 29.19
N ARG A 192 51.40 -64.16 28.89
CA ARG A 192 51.43 -65.35 28.04
C ARG A 192 51.87 -65.03 26.62
N GLN A 193 51.38 -63.93 26.05
CA GLN A 193 51.70 -63.50 24.69
C GLN A 193 53.15 -63.01 24.55
N MET A 194 53.72 -62.47 25.62
CA MET A 194 55.13 -62.05 25.70
C MET A 194 56.11 -63.18 26.02
N GLY A 195 55.64 -64.43 26.14
CA GLY A 195 56.48 -65.62 26.33
C GLY A 195 57.13 -65.72 27.71
N MET A 196 56.60 -65.04 28.73
CA MET A 196 57.10 -65.12 30.09
C MET A 196 56.32 -66.17 30.90
N PRO A 197 56.99 -66.97 31.75
CA PRO A 197 56.31 -67.98 32.58
C PRO A 197 55.40 -67.29 33.60
N VAL A 198 54.13 -67.69 33.61
CA VAL A 198 53.12 -67.24 34.58
C VAL A 198 53.16 -68.23 35.74
N ASP A 199 54.12 -68.06 36.65
CA ASP A 199 54.14 -68.83 37.90
C ASP A 199 53.20 -68.17 38.92
N ASP A 200 52.39 -68.97 39.62
CA ASP A 200 51.37 -68.55 40.61
C ASP A 200 51.96 -67.95 41.91
N GLN A 201 53.17 -67.39 41.88
CA GLN A 201 53.79 -66.73 43.03
C GLN A 201 53.91 -65.23 42.77
N ASP A 202 53.09 -64.51 43.52
CA ASP A 202 52.96 -63.05 43.57
C ASP A 202 54.34 -62.38 43.83
N PRO A 203 54.96 -61.69 42.85
CA PRO A 203 56.31 -61.16 42.99
C PRO A 203 56.40 -59.92 43.90
N LEU A 204 55.29 -59.51 44.52
CA LEU A 204 55.22 -58.38 45.45
C LEU A 204 55.15 -58.81 46.94
N ALA A 205 55.14 -60.10 47.25
CA ALA A 205 55.24 -60.59 48.63
C ALA A 205 56.71 -60.79 49.04
N GLY A 206 57.44 -59.69 49.26
CA GLY A 206 58.82 -59.78 49.72
C GLY A 206 59.48 -58.46 50.06
N ASN A 207 59.22 -57.96 51.28
CA ASN A 207 60.20 -57.38 52.22
C ASN A 207 59.53 -56.39 53.18
N GLU A 208 58.85 -56.92 54.19
CA GLU A 208 58.71 -56.24 55.48
C GLU A 208 59.21 -57.19 56.56
N ASP A 209 60.53 -57.33 56.68
CA ASP A 209 61.15 -57.73 57.95
C ASP A 209 62.63 -57.36 58.01
N ARG A 210 63.10 -57.10 59.24
CA ARG A 210 64.36 -56.46 59.72
C ARG A 210 64.19 -54.95 59.98
N GLY A 211 64.22 -54.47 61.22
CA GLY A 211 64.96 -54.93 62.40
C GLY A 211 66.21 -54.06 62.55
#